data_AF-A0A9E5N2C8-F1
#
_entry.id   AF-A0A9E5N2C8-F1
#
_cell.length_a   1.000
_cell.length_b   1.000
_cell.length_c   1.000
_cell.angle_alpha   90.00
_cell.angle_beta   90.00
_cell.angle_gamma   90.00
#
_symmetry.space_group_name_H-M   'P 1'
#
loop_
_entity.id
_entity.type
_entity.pdbx_description
1 polymer ?
#
loop_
_entity_poly.entity_id
_entity_poly.type
_entity_poly.pdbx_seq_one_letter_code
_entity_poly.pdbx_strand_id
1 'polypeptide(L)'
;YLDRLWSFVSRLDPVHNSLKAHVLYHRLVHDRAQDIYNADRFLAYLRLPRPLAYVEPRYLQREENRRYPCNLGADFRRVTLLPPIHSDEP
;
A
#
# COMPACT_ATOMS: atom_id res chain seq x y z
N TYR A 1 -2.96 -13.21 10.66
CA TYR A 1 -1.71 -12.41 10.69
C TYR A 1 -1.86 -11.06 9.98
N LEU A 2 -2.26 -11.03 8.70
CA LEU A 2 -2.41 -9.79 7.92
C LEU A 2 -3.34 -8.74 8.55
N ASP A 3 -4.46 -9.14 9.15
CA ASP A 3 -5.37 -8.19 9.83
C ASP A 3 -4.73 -7.50 11.03
N ARG A 4 -3.93 -8.24 11.82
CA ARG A 4 -3.18 -7.68 12.95
C ARG A 4 -2.11 -6.72 12.44
N LEU A 5 -1.42 -7.08 11.36
CA LEU A 5 -0.39 -6.24 10.74
C LEU A 5 -1.00 -4.94 10.20
N TRP A 6 -2.14 -5.02 9.51
CA TRP A 6 -2.89 -3.85 9.05
C TRP A 6 -3.36 -2.98 10.21
N SER A 7 -3.91 -3.57 11.28
CA SER A 7 -4.36 -2.83 12.47
C SER A 7 -3.23 -2.10 13.20
N PHE A 8 -1.98 -2.54 13.04
CA PHE A 8 -0.81 -1.82 13.53
C PHE A 8 -0.39 -0.71 12.57
N VAL A 9 -0.20 -1.06 11.30
CA VAL A 9 0.36 -0.18 10.27
C VAL A 9 -0.59 0.96 9.88
N SER A 10 -1.91 0.76 9.98
CA SER A 10 -2.92 1.78 9.65
C SER A 10 -2.84 3.03 10.54
N ARG A 11 -2.33 2.89 11.77
CA ARG A 11 -2.19 3.97 12.76
C ARG A 11 -0.87 4.74 12.67
N LEU A 12 0.07 4.29 11.84
CA LEU A 12 1.38 4.93 11.70
C LEU A 12 1.27 6.26 10.96
N ASP A 13 2.26 7.14 11.14
CA ASP A 13 2.33 8.39 10.39
C ASP A 13 2.53 8.18 8.88
N PRO A 14 2.20 9.19 8.04
CA PRO A 14 2.40 9.13 6.58
C PRO A 14 3.83 8.79 6.14
N VAL A 15 4.83 9.02 6.98
CA VAL A 15 6.23 8.60 6.75
C VAL A 15 6.33 7.09 6.44
N HIS A 16 5.40 6.29 6.96
CA HIS A 16 5.37 4.83 6.80
C HIS A 16 4.44 4.38 5.65
N ASN A 17 4.06 5.28 4.75
CA ASN A 17 3.17 4.99 3.63
C ASN A 17 3.65 3.81 2.76
N SER A 18 4.97 3.65 2.57
CA SER A 18 5.53 2.48 1.86
C SER A 18 5.20 1.15 2.55
N LEU A 19 5.26 1.10 3.88
CA LEU A 19 4.90 -0.10 4.65
C LEU A 19 3.38 -0.33 4.63
N LYS A 20 2.58 0.75 4.71
CA LYS A 20 1.11 0.68 4.55
C LYS A 20 0.73 0.08 3.20
N ALA A 21 1.33 0.57 2.12
CA ALA A 21 1.11 0.07 0.76
C ALA A 21 1.51 -1.40 0.65
N HIS A 22 2.70 -1.76 1.16
CA HIS A 22 3.19 -3.14 1.19
C HIS A 22 2.21 -4.11 1.84
N VAL A 23 1.78 -3.82 3.07
CA VAL A 23 0.87 -4.70 3.82
C VAL A 23 -0.49 -4.80 3.14
N LEU A 24 -1.01 -3.68 2.66
CA LEU A 24 -2.36 -3.63 2.12
C LEU A 24 -2.45 -4.27 0.72
N TYR A 25 -1.41 -4.15 -0.10
CA TYR A 25 -1.31 -4.89 -1.37
C TYR A 25 -1.36 -6.40 -1.13
N HIS A 26 -0.55 -6.94 -0.21
CA HIS A 26 -0.54 -8.37 0.11
C HIS A 26 -1.87 -8.84 0.68
N ARG A 27 -2.57 -7.98 1.45
CA ARG A 27 -3.93 -8.26 1.91
C ARG A 27 -4.91 -8.37 0.75
N LEU A 28 -4.87 -7.45 -0.22
CA LEU A 28 -5.73 -7.48 -1.40
C LEU A 28 -5.46 -8.70 -2.29
N VAL A 29 -4.18 -9.07 -2.49
CA VAL A 29 -3.81 -10.28 -3.23
C VAL A 29 -4.35 -11.53 -2.55
N HIS A 30 -4.23 -11.60 -1.21
CA HIS A 30 -4.79 -12.70 -0.44
C HIS A 30 -6.32 -12.76 -0.53
N ASP A 31 -6.99 -11.62 -0.37
CA ASP A 31 -8.46 -11.54 -0.46
C ASP A 31 -8.94 -11.96 -1.85
N ARG A 32 -8.27 -11.50 -2.92
CA ARG A 32 -8.55 -11.90 -4.31
C ARG A 32 -8.37 -13.40 -4.54
N ALA A 33 -7.35 -14.02 -3.95
CA ALA A 33 -7.15 -15.47 -4.03
C ALA A 33 -8.27 -16.27 -3.32
N GLN A 34 -9.02 -15.63 -2.42
CA GLN A 34 -10.18 -16.18 -1.73
C GLN A 34 -11.52 -15.72 -2.35
N ASP A 35 -11.49 -15.03 -3.50
CA ASP A 35 -12.64 -14.43 -4.17
C ASP A 35 -13.41 -13.39 -3.32
N ILE A 36 -12.69 -12.73 -2.39
CA ILE A 36 -13.22 -11.69 -1.52
C ILE A 36 -12.80 -10.32 -2.06
N TYR A 37 -13.78 -9.51 -2.44
CA TYR A 37 -13.54 -8.13 -2.90
C TYR A 37 -14.08 -7.12 -1.89
N ASN A 38 -13.19 -6.64 -1.02
CA ASN A 38 -13.54 -5.61 -0.05
C ASN A 38 -13.22 -4.21 -0.62
N ALA A 39 -14.28 -3.46 -0.95
CA ALA A 39 -14.15 -2.13 -1.53
C ALA A 39 -13.43 -1.13 -0.60
N ASP A 40 -13.67 -1.18 0.70
CA ASP A 40 -13.05 -0.26 1.66
C ASP A 40 -11.53 -0.46 1.74
N ARG A 41 -11.08 -1.72 1.74
CA ARG A 41 -9.64 -2.04 1.70
C ARG A 41 -9.03 -1.54 0.40
N PHE A 42 -9.69 -1.76 -0.73
CA PHE A 42 -9.18 -1.31 -2.02
C PHE A 42 -9.11 0.23 -2.10
N LEU A 43 -10.14 0.93 -1.63
CA LEU A 43 -10.13 2.40 -1.55
C LEU A 43 -9.02 2.92 -0.63
N ALA A 44 -8.75 2.24 0.49
CA ALA A 44 -7.63 2.58 1.35
C ALA A 44 -6.27 2.41 0.64
N TYR A 45 -6.11 1.43 -0.25
CA TYR A 45 -4.94 1.31 -1.12
C TYR A 45 -4.79 2.50 -2.07
N LEU A 46 -5.89 2.87 -2.74
CA LEU A 46 -5.88 3.91 -3.75
C LEU A 46 -5.60 5.29 -3.16
N ARG A 47 -5.97 5.52 -1.90
CA ARG A 47 -5.68 6.75 -1.14
C ARG A 47 -4.20 6.92 -0.78
N LEU A 48 -3.35 5.93 -1.02
CA LEU A 48 -1.92 6.06 -0.75
C LEU A 48 -1.23 6.75 -1.95
N PRO A 49 -0.34 7.74 -1.71
CA PRO A 49 0.32 8.48 -2.78
C PRO A 49 1.40 7.63 -3.47
N ARG A 50 0.98 6.85 -4.47
CA ARG A 50 1.85 5.96 -5.24
C ARG A 50 2.33 6.68 -6.51
N PRO A 51 3.64 6.89 -6.72
CA PRO A 51 4.17 7.58 -7.89
C PRO A 51 4.22 6.64 -9.10
N LEU A 52 3.05 6.22 -9.56
CA LEU A 52 2.87 5.35 -10.74
C LEU A 52 2.30 6.14 -11.91
N ALA A 53 2.57 5.67 -13.14
CA ALA A 53 2.22 6.40 -14.36
C ALA A 53 0.71 6.63 -14.52
N TYR A 54 -0.13 5.73 -13.99
CA TYR A 54 -1.58 5.81 -14.07
C TYR A 54 -2.22 6.63 -12.92
N VAL A 55 -1.43 7.10 -11.96
CA VAL A 55 -1.93 7.94 -10.86
C VAL A 55 -1.94 9.40 -11.31
N GLU A 56 -3.06 10.08 -11.08
CA GLU A 56 -3.25 11.49 -11.43
C GLU A 56 -2.09 12.36 -10.92
N PRO A 57 -1.32 13.04 -11.80
CA PRO A 57 -0.18 13.84 -11.38
C PRO A 57 -0.54 14.96 -10.40
N ARG A 58 -1.73 15.58 -10.57
CA ARG A 58 -2.21 16.64 -9.64
C ARG A 58 -2.44 16.12 -8.22
N TYR A 59 -2.78 14.84 -8.08
CA TYR A 59 -2.91 14.21 -6.77
C TYR A 59 -1.55 14.04 -6.08
N LEU A 60 -0.51 13.66 -6.83
CA LEU A 60 0.85 13.52 -6.31
C LEU A 60 1.54 14.86 -6.02
N GLN A 61 1.13 15.94 -6.69
CA GLN A 61 1.67 17.28 -6.49
C GLN A 61 1.21 17.96 -5.19
N ARG A 62 0.17 17.44 -4.52
CA ARG A 62 -0.26 17.94 -3.21
C ARG A 62 0.89 17.82 -2.21
N GLU A 63 1.10 18.85 -1.39
CA GLU A 63 2.26 18.90 -0.46
C GLU A 63 2.35 17.66 0.45
N GLU A 64 1.20 17.22 0.99
CA GLU A 64 1.10 16.04 1.86
C GLU A 64 1.60 14.76 1.16
N ASN A 65 1.22 14.60 -0.11
CA ASN A 65 1.54 13.42 -0.91
C ASN A 65 2.97 13.44 -1.45
N ARG A 66 3.46 14.64 -1.80
CA ARG A 66 4.82 14.86 -2.28
C ARG A 66 5.87 14.66 -1.18
N ARG A 67 5.51 14.94 0.08
CA ARG A 67 6.44 14.83 1.22
C ARG A 67 6.73 13.39 1.60
N TYR A 68 5.75 12.50 1.48
CA TYR A 68 5.86 11.08 1.86
C TYR A 68 5.26 10.14 0.79
N PRO A 69 5.86 10.06 -0.41
CA PRO A 69 5.42 9.14 -1.45
C PRO A 69 5.64 7.68 -1.04
N CYS A 70 4.78 6.80 -1.52
CA CYS A 70 4.93 5.36 -1.32
C CYS A 70 6.02 4.80 -2.24
N ASN A 71 6.95 4.04 -1.68
CA ASN A 71 7.88 3.24 -2.45
C ASN A 71 7.41 1.78 -2.47
N LEU A 72 6.85 1.34 -3.59
CA LEU A 72 6.37 -0.05 -3.79
C LEU A 72 7.52 -1.07 -3.93
N GLY A 73 8.73 -0.61 -4.25
CA GLY A 73 9.93 -1.42 -4.30
C GLY A 73 10.67 -1.54 -2.96
N ALA A 74 10.16 -0.92 -1.89
CA ALA A 74 10.79 -1.01 -0.57
C ALA A 74 10.77 -2.45 -0.04
N ASP A 75 11.93 -2.93 0.41
CA ASP A 75 12.09 -4.29 0.89
C ASP A 75 11.80 -4.39 2.39
N PHE A 76 10.64 -4.98 2.71
CA PHE A 76 10.23 -5.26 4.09
C PHE A 76 10.30 -6.74 4.45
N ARG A 77 10.92 -7.60 3.61
CA ARG A 77 10.97 -9.06 3.82
C ARG A 77 11.52 -9.44 5.19
N ARG A 78 12.50 -8.69 5.70
CA ARG A 78 13.10 -8.92 7.03
C ARG A 78 12.13 -8.74 8.20
N VAL A 79 11.05 -8.00 8.01
CA VAL A 79 10.07 -7.64 9.05
C VAL A 79 8.74 -8.33 8.80
N THR A 80 8.23 -8.29 7.56
CA THR A 80 6.91 -8.81 7.21
C THR A 80 6.94 -10.24 6.69
N LEU A 81 8.11 -10.75 6.27
CA LEU A 81 8.31 -12.01 5.54
C LEU A 81 7.63 -12.06 4.16
N LEU A 82 7.15 -10.92 3.65
CA LEU A 82 6.44 -10.81 2.38
C LEU A 82 7.35 -10.18 1.31
N PRO A 83 7.24 -10.61 0.04
CA PRO A 83 8.07 -10.05 -1.03
C PRO A 83 7.73 -8.58 -1.32
N PRO A 84 8.68 -7.78 -1.82
CA PRO A 84 8.39 -6.44 -2.36
C PRO A 84 7.35 -6.50 -3.48
N ILE A 85 6.57 -5.41 -3.65
CA ILE A 85 5.46 -5.37 -4.63
C ILE A 85 6.01 -5.32 -6.05
N HIS A 86 6.98 -4.43 -6.30
CA HIS A 86 7.52 -4.09 -7.62
C HIS A 86 6.47 -3.54 -8.62
N SER A 87 5.57 -4.39 -9.11
CA SER A 87 4.45 -4.02 -9.98
C SER A 87 3.14 -4.37 -9.30
N ASP A 88 2.24 -3.40 -9.17
CA ASP A 88 0.87 -3.65 -8.73
C ASP A 88 -0.11 -3.85 -9.89
N GLU A 89 0.38 -3.83 -11.14
CA GLU A 89 -0.35 -4.19 -12.35
C GLU A 89 -0.19 -5.69 -12.67
N PRO A 90 -1.28 -6.41 -12.99
CA PRO A 90 -1.26 -7.80 -13.44
C PRO A 90 -0.85 -7.97 -14.91
#